data_AF-A0A7S2AU13-F1
#
_entry.id   AF-A0A7S2AU13-F1
#
_cell.length_a   1.000
_cell.length_b   1.000
_cell.length_c   1.000
_cell.angle_alpha   90.00
_cell.angle_beta   90.00
_cell.angle_gamma   90.00
#
_symmetry.space_group_name_H-M   'P 1'
#
loop_
_entity.id
_entity.type
_entity.pdbx_description
1 polymer ?
#
loop_
_entity_poly.entity_id
_entity_poly.type
_entity_poly.pdbx_seq_one_letter_code
_entity_poly.pdbx_strand_id
1 'polypeptide(L)'
;MLLRNDAPRHARKALSGSGTERARADASLATALTKALTGSTIYLPSFFTPAESAALVKCLADDVAQDDSVGGGVSWSKHLKLSDPSQLPTFRRIVRAMAEYFDVDVFAFRCNLYRDGSDWKPYHRDSHAYGNDGAKEDFT
;
A
#
# COMPACT_ATOMS: atom_id res chain seq x y z
N MET A 1 7.48 -6.00 22.96
CA MET A 1 7.73 -6.73 21.70
C MET A 1 8.65 -5.87 20.85
N LEU A 2 9.88 -6.31 20.56
CA LEU A 2 10.80 -5.55 19.71
C LEU A 2 10.34 -5.65 18.25
N LEU A 3 10.00 -4.50 17.66
CA LEU A 3 9.48 -4.39 16.30
C LEU A 3 10.62 -4.70 15.32
N ARG A 4 10.58 -5.87 14.67
CA ARG A 4 11.56 -6.23 13.64
C ARG A 4 11.01 -5.78 12.29
N ASN A 5 11.40 -4.58 11.87
CA ASN A 5 11.14 -4.13 10.51
C ASN A 5 11.91 -5.02 9.53
N ASP A 6 11.20 -5.80 8.71
CA ASP A 6 11.81 -6.71 7.75
C ASP A 6 12.13 -6.03 6.40
N ALA A 7 11.76 -4.76 6.22
CA ALA A 7 12.04 -4.01 4.99
C ALA A 7 13.54 -4.05 4.61
N PRO A 8 14.49 -3.93 5.57
CA PRO A 8 15.91 -4.10 5.29
C PRO A 8 16.34 -5.44 4.72
N ARG A 9 15.67 -6.53 5.11
CA ARG A 9 15.96 -7.87 4.58
C ARG A 9 15.65 -7.96 3.10
N HIS A 10 14.54 -7.37 2.66
CA HIS A 10 14.10 -7.40 1.27
C HIS A 10 14.84 -6.38 0.40
N ALA A 11 15.13 -5.19 0.93
CA ALA A 11 15.92 -4.14 0.26
C ALA A 11 17.32 -4.63 -0.15
N ARG A 12 18.01 -5.38 0.73
CA ARG A 12 19.33 -5.95 0.41
C ARG A 12 19.29 -6.96 -0.73
N LYS A 13 18.22 -7.77 -0.81
CA LYS A 13 18.04 -8.73 -1.91
C LYS A 13 17.86 -8.04 -3.26
N ALA A 14 17.27 -6.84 -3.31
CA ALA A 14 17.15 -6.07 -4.54
C ALA A 14 18.52 -5.62 -5.09
N LEU A 15 19.47 -5.27 -4.21
CA LEU A 15 20.84 -4.90 -4.59
C LEU A 15 21.70 -6.10 -4.98
N SER A 16 21.57 -7.22 -4.25
CA SER A 16 22.40 -8.40 -4.48
C SER A 16 21.83 -9.33 -5.55
N GLY A 17 20.51 -9.35 -5.72
CA GLY A 17 19.79 -10.29 -6.57
C GLY A 17 19.50 -9.79 -7.99
N SER A 18 19.68 -8.50 -8.28
CA SER A 18 19.52 -7.97 -9.65
C SER A 18 20.68 -8.33 -10.56
N GLY A 19 21.82 -8.79 -10.03
CA GLY A 19 22.97 -9.29 -10.79
C GLY A 19 23.65 -8.27 -11.71
N THR A 20 23.21 -7.01 -11.73
CA THR A 20 23.72 -5.99 -12.66
C THR A 20 24.57 -4.97 -11.92
N GLU A 21 25.80 -4.76 -12.41
CA GLU A 21 26.68 -3.69 -11.94
C GLU A 21 26.02 -2.31 -12.04
N ARG A 22 25.09 -2.14 -12.99
CA ARG A 22 24.29 -0.92 -13.15
C ARG A 22 23.42 -0.59 -11.94
N ALA A 23 22.80 -1.59 -11.30
CA ALA A 23 22.00 -1.37 -10.09
C ALA A 23 22.88 -1.02 -8.87
N ARG A 24 24.13 -1.48 -8.85
CA ARG A 24 25.10 -1.17 -7.78
C ARG A 24 25.69 0.24 -7.91
N ALA A 25 25.81 0.74 -9.14
CA ALA A 25 26.32 2.08 -9.44
C ALA A 25 25.23 3.17 -9.48
N ASP A 26 23.94 2.81 -9.36
CA ASP A 26 22.84 3.77 -9.38
C ASP A 26 22.72 4.49 -8.02
N ALA A 27 23.21 5.73 -7.97
CA ALA A 27 23.16 6.58 -6.78
C ALA A 27 21.73 6.91 -6.33
N SER A 28 20.77 6.98 -7.25
CA SER A 28 19.36 7.23 -6.92
C SER A 28 18.75 6.02 -6.23
N LEU A 29 19.02 4.82 -6.75
CA LEU A 29 18.60 3.56 -6.12
C LEU A 29 19.24 3.39 -4.73
N ALA A 30 20.54 3.65 -4.60
CA ALA A 30 21.25 3.59 -3.32
C ALA A 30 20.67 4.56 -2.29
N THR A 31 20.31 5.78 -2.71
CA THR A 31 19.67 6.79 -1.85
C THR A 31 18.27 6.35 -1.43
N ALA A 32 17.44 5.87 -2.35
CA ALA A 32 16.09 5.39 -2.06
C ALA A 32 16.11 4.19 -1.09
N LEU A 33 17.04 3.26 -1.29
CA LEU A 33 17.23 2.13 -0.39
C LEU A 33 17.69 2.59 0.99
N THR A 34 18.64 3.52 1.08
CA THR A 34 19.10 4.06 2.36
C THR A 34 17.94 4.70 3.13
N LYS A 35 17.06 5.46 2.46
CA LYS A 35 15.84 6.01 3.07
C LYS A 35 14.92 4.90 3.60
N ALA A 36 14.57 3.93 2.74
CA ALA A 36 13.75 2.79 3.13
C ALA A 36 14.34 1.99 4.32
N LEU A 37 15.67 1.88 4.36
CA LEU A 37 16.44 1.18 5.39
C LEU A 37 16.58 1.96 6.70
N THR A 38 16.46 3.28 6.68
CA THR A 38 16.63 4.16 7.84
C THR A 38 15.31 4.49 8.55
N GLY A 39 14.23 3.77 8.22
CA GLY A 39 12.97 3.83 8.96
C GLY A 39 11.84 4.58 8.24
N SER A 40 12.05 5.03 6.99
CA SER A 40 10.96 5.64 6.20
C SER A 40 9.96 4.61 5.64
N THR A 41 10.17 3.32 5.91
CA THR A 41 9.31 2.23 5.44
C THR A 41 9.31 1.11 6.47
N ILE A 42 8.12 0.65 6.84
CA ILE A 42 7.92 -0.49 7.75
C ILE A 42 7.28 -1.62 6.94
N TYR A 43 7.90 -2.80 6.96
CA TYR A 43 7.31 -4.02 6.43
C TYR A 43 6.97 -4.96 7.59
N LEU A 44 5.68 -5.26 7.73
CA LEU A 44 5.13 -6.10 8.79
C LEU A 44 4.35 -7.26 8.18
N PRO A 45 5.01 -8.43 7.97
CA PRO A 45 4.33 -9.58 7.41
C PRO A 45 3.33 -10.14 8.42
N SER A 46 2.19 -10.65 7.92
CA SER A 46 1.15 -11.29 8.74
C SER A 46 0.66 -10.40 9.90
N PHE A 47 0.39 -9.12 9.61
CA PHE A 47 -0.23 -8.20 10.58
C PHE A 47 -1.50 -8.79 11.20
N PHE A 48 -2.32 -9.42 10.37
CA PHE A 48 -3.35 -10.36 10.79
C PHE A 48 -2.86 -11.78 10.54
N THR A 49 -3.35 -12.74 11.34
CA THR A 49 -3.10 -14.16 11.07
C THR A 49 -3.69 -14.57 9.71
N PRO A 50 -3.25 -15.69 9.10
CA PRO A 50 -3.81 -16.15 7.83
C PRO A 50 -5.33 -16.39 7.90
N ALA A 51 -5.82 -16.93 9.01
CA ALA A 51 -7.25 -17.17 9.22
C ALA A 51 -8.05 -15.87 9.32
N GLU A 52 -7.55 -14.89 10.09
CA GLU A 52 -8.17 -13.56 10.18
C GLU A 52 -8.13 -12.83 8.84
N SER A 53 -7.01 -12.89 8.12
CA SER A 53 -6.86 -12.27 6.80
C SER A 53 -7.88 -12.83 5.80
N ALA A 54 -8.05 -14.15 5.76
CA ALA A 54 -9.03 -14.78 4.88
C ALA A 54 -10.47 -14.35 5.22
N ALA A 55 -10.81 -14.29 6.51
CA ALA A 55 -12.11 -13.82 6.97
C ALA A 55 -12.34 -12.35 6.62
N LEU A 56 -11.35 -11.47 6.86
CA LEU A 56 -11.42 -10.04 6.56
C LEU A 56 -11.59 -9.79 5.05
N VAL A 57 -10.86 -10.52 4.19
CA VAL A 57 -11.02 -10.40 2.74
C VAL A 57 -12.43 -10.79 2.30
N LYS A 58 -12.96 -11.90 2.84
CA LYS A 58 -14.33 -12.32 2.53
C LYS A 58 -15.34 -11.27 2.98
N CYS A 59 -15.28 -10.82 4.23
CA CYS A 59 -16.20 -9.83 4.76
C CYS A 59 -16.10 -8.48 4.03
N LEU A 60 -14.90 -8.05 3.63
CA LEU A 60 -14.73 -6.82 2.86
C LEU A 60 -15.32 -6.94 1.45
N ALA A 61 -15.19 -8.11 0.82
CA ALA A 61 -15.83 -8.37 -0.47
C ALA A 61 -17.37 -8.37 -0.35
N ASP A 62 -17.90 -8.96 0.72
CA ASP A 62 -19.34 -8.95 1.01
C ASP A 62 -19.85 -7.51 1.26
N ASP A 63 -19.12 -6.71 2.06
CA ASP A 63 -19.44 -5.30 2.32
C ASP A 63 -19.48 -4.48 1.02
N VAL A 64 -18.49 -4.67 0.15
CA VAL A 64 -18.41 -3.98 -1.15
C VAL A 64 -19.54 -4.39 -2.10
N ALA A 65 -19.95 -5.67 -2.07
CA ALA A 65 -21.02 -6.16 -2.92
C ALA A 65 -22.42 -5.67 -2.49
N GLN A 66 -22.58 -5.31 -1.21
CA GLN A 66 -23.85 -4.85 -0.64
C GLN A 66 -24.00 -3.32 -0.65
N ASP A 67 -22.92 -2.58 -0.92
CA ASP A 67 -22.94 -1.12 -0.90
C ASP A 67 -23.20 -0.58 -2.31
N ASP A 68 -24.46 -0.24 -2.59
CA ASP A 68 -24.90 0.36 -3.86
C ASP A 68 -24.23 1.73 -4.15
N SER A 69 -23.69 2.40 -3.13
CA SER A 69 -22.97 3.68 -3.26
C SER A 69 -21.52 3.52 -3.73
N VAL A 70 -21.00 2.29 -3.69
CA VAL A 70 -19.69 1.90 -4.24
C VAL A 70 -19.73 1.81 -5.78
N GLY A 71 -20.90 2.07 -6.38
CA GLY A 71 -21.13 2.32 -7.79
C GLY A 71 -20.42 3.58 -8.31
N GLY A 72 -19.11 3.51 -8.42
CA GLY A 72 -18.30 4.64 -8.85
C GLY A 72 -16.85 4.24 -9.07
N GLY A 73 -16.62 3.05 -9.63
CA GLY A 73 -15.31 2.65 -10.10
C GLY A 73 -14.84 3.61 -11.18
N VAL A 74 -14.09 4.64 -10.78
CA VAL A 74 -13.48 5.56 -11.72
C VAL A 74 -12.51 4.75 -12.56
N SER A 75 -12.79 4.60 -13.85
CA SER A 75 -11.95 3.92 -14.86
C SER A 75 -10.71 4.76 -15.19
N TRP A 76 -9.97 5.21 -14.17
CA TRP A 76 -8.71 5.95 -14.31
C TRP A 76 -7.48 5.05 -14.12
N SER A 77 -7.71 3.75 -14.01
CA SER A 77 -6.71 2.70 -13.88
C SER A 77 -7.39 1.36 -14.13
N LYS A 78 -6.64 0.32 -14.48
CA LYS A 78 -7.22 -1.00 -14.78
C LYS A 78 -7.78 -1.73 -13.54
N HIS A 79 -7.88 -1.09 -12.38
CA HIS A 79 -8.40 -1.65 -11.13
C HIS A 79 -9.58 -0.83 -10.60
N LEU A 80 -10.38 -1.42 -9.70
CA LEU A 80 -11.49 -0.74 -9.05
C LEU A 80 -10.98 0.10 -7.86
N LYS A 81 -11.27 1.41 -7.86
CA LYS A 81 -10.87 2.34 -6.80
C LYS A 81 -12.09 2.86 -6.05
N LEU A 82 -12.07 2.74 -4.73
CA LEU A 82 -13.02 3.37 -3.82
C LEU A 82 -12.33 4.57 -3.16
N SER A 83 -12.83 5.77 -3.46
CA SER A 83 -12.21 7.03 -3.01
C SER A 83 -12.42 7.28 -1.52
N ASP A 84 -13.53 6.83 -0.95
CA ASP A 84 -13.76 6.82 0.49
C ASP A 84 -14.57 5.56 0.86
N PRO A 85 -13.90 4.50 1.35
CA PRO A 85 -14.55 3.27 1.84
C PRO A 85 -14.88 3.31 3.34
N SER A 86 -14.88 4.50 3.98
CA SER A 86 -15.05 4.61 5.44
C SER A 86 -16.40 4.11 5.95
N GLN A 87 -17.42 4.00 5.11
CA GLN A 87 -18.71 3.42 5.48
C GLN A 87 -18.67 1.89 5.64
N LEU A 88 -17.70 1.21 5.03
CA LEU A 88 -17.62 -0.25 5.04
C LEU A 88 -17.14 -0.74 6.42
N PRO A 89 -17.93 -1.57 7.13
CA PRO A 89 -17.62 -1.96 8.51
C PRO A 89 -16.33 -2.77 8.62
N THR A 90 -16.07 -3.69 7.68
CA THR A 90 -14.83 -4.48 7.67
C THR A 90 -13.61 -3.60 7.37
N PHE A 91 -13.74 -2.64 6.45
CA PHE A 91 -12.66 -1.69 6.15
C PHE A 91 -12.28 -0.87 7.38
N ARG A 92 -13.27 -0.31 8.09
CA ARG A 92 -13.04 0.44 9.34
C ARG A 92 -12.34 -0.40 10.41
N ARG A 93 -12.70 -1.68 10.54
CA ARG A 93 -12.05 -2.60 11.49
C ARG A 93 -10.56 -2.77 11.17
N ILE A 94 -10.21 -2.93 9.90
CA ILE A 94 -8.81 -3.06 9.44
C ILE A 94 -8.05 -1.77 9.76
N VAL A 95 -8.58 -0.63 9.34
CA VAL A 95 -7.96 0.69 9.57
C VAL A 95 -7.77 0.95 11.05
N ARG A 96 -8.76 0.65 11.88
CA ARG A 96 -8.69 0.86 13.33
C ARG A 96 -7.57 0.02 13.96
N ALA A 97 -7.45 -1.26 13.59
CA ALA A 97 -6.37 -2.11 14.09
C ALA A 97 -5.00 -1.55 13.69
N MET A 98 -4.86 -1.05 12.46
CA MET A 98 -3.62 -0.41 12.00
C MET A 98 -3.35 0.89 12.76
N ALA A 99 -4.35 1.76 12.92
CA ALA A 99 -4.24 3.03 13.63
C ALA A 99 -3.82 2.84 15.09
N GLU A 100 -4.46 1.88 15.79
CA GLU A 100 -4.11 1.52 17.17
C GLU A 100 -2.69 0.94 17.26
N TYR A 101 -2.27 0.11 16.31
CA TYR A 101 -0.92 -0.47 16.31
C TYR A 101 0.18 0.58 16.08
N PHE A 102 -0.05 1.52 15.15
CA PHE A 102 0.93 2.53 14.80
C PHE A 102 0.84 3.80 15.65
N ASP A 103 -0.17 3.91 16.51
CA ASP A 103 -0.45 5.10 17.33
C ASP A 103 -0.60 6.37 16.47
N VAL A 104 -1.49 6.32 15.48
CA VAL A 104 -1.73 7.40 14.52
C VAL A 104 -3.22 7.66 14.29
N ASP A 105 -3.54 8.91 13.98
CA ASP A 105 -4.84 9.31 13.44
C ASP A 105 -4.88 9.19 11.92
N VAL A 106 -5.95 8.61 11.38
CA VAL A 106 -6.14 8.43 9.93
C VAL A 106 -7.23 9.37 9.43
N PHE A 107 -6.87 10.30 8.54
CA PHE A 107 -7.76 11.36 8.05
C PHE A 107 -8.31 11.12 6.64
N ALA A 108 -7.74 10.19 5.88
CA ALA A 108 -8.14 9.91 4.52
C ALA A 108 -7.98 8.43 4.20
N PHE A 109 -8.90 7.90 3.41
CA PHE A 109 -8.97 6.50 3.06
C PHE A 109 -8.93 6.31 1.55
N ARG A 110 -8.51 5.13 1.11
CA ARG A 110 -8.61 4.67 -0.26
C ARG A 110 -8.55 3.16 -0.28
N CYS A 111 -9.47 2.51 -0.98
CA CYS A 111 -9.39 1.08 -1.22
C CYS A 111 -9.18 0.83 -2.71
N ASN A 112 -8.17 0.04 -3.07
CA ASN A 112 -7.94 -0.42 -4.44
C ASN A 112 -8.19 -1.93 -4.46
N LEU A 113 -9.08 -2.37 -5.33
CA LEU A 113 -9.49 -3.77 -5.48
C LEU A 113 -8.94 -4.31 -6.80
N TYR A 114 -8.23 -5.44 -6.70
CA TYR A 114 -7.61 -6.15 -7.82
C TYR A 114 -8.24 -7.54 -7.92
N ARG A 115 -8.92 -7.82 -9.04
CA ARG A 115 -9.85 -8.96 -9.12
C ARG A 115 -9.18 -10.27 -9.51
N ASP A 116 -8.45 -10.27 -10.62
CA ASP A 116 -8.01 -11.51 -11.29
C ASP A 116 -6.60 -11.43 -11.88
N GLY A 117 -5.84 -10.39 -11.52
CA GLY A 117 -4.49 -10.16 -12.04
C GLY A 117 -4.43 -9.44 -13.39
N SER A 118 -5.55 -9.20 -14.06
CA SER A 118 -5.62 -8.26 -15.20
C SER A 118 -5.65 -6.79 -14.73
N ASP A 119 -5.96 -6.58 -13.45
CA ASP A 119 -6.00 -5.28 -12.79
C ASP A 119 -4.58 -4.86 -12.34
N TRP A 120 -4.20 -3.61 -12.61
CA TRP A 120 -2.92 -3.05 -12.18
C TRP A 120 -3.00 -1.53 -11.96
N LYS A 121 -1.94 -0.98 -11.34
CA LYS A 121 -1.76 0.46 -11.14
C LYS A 121 -0.44 0.89 -11.78
N PRO A 122 -0.42 1.98 -12.58
CA PRO A 122 0.82 2.47 -13.19
C PRO A 122 1.83 2.89 -12.14
N TYR A 123 3.09 2.94 -12.54
CA TYR A 123 4.13 3.55 -11.72
C TYR A 123 3.82 5.04 -11.53
N HIS A 124 3.81 5.50 -10.28
CA HIS A 124 3.50 6.88 -9.91
C HIS A 124 4.05 7.17 -8.51
N ARG A 125 4.03 8.45 -8.11
CA ARG A 125 4.23 8.88 -6.73
C ARG A 125 2.88 9.26 -6.12
N ASP A 126 2.69 9.00 -4.84
CA ASP A 126 1.50 9.47 -4.13
C ASP A 126 1.51 11.00 -4.07
N SER A 127 0.57 11.64 -4.78
CA SER A 127 0.44 13.11 -4.86
C SER A 127 0.36 13.79 -3.49
N HIS A 128 -0.34 13.18 -2.53
CA HIS A 128 -0.50 13.72 -1.18
C HIS A 128 0.80 13.77 -0.37
N ALA A 129 1.82 12.98 -0.74
CA ALA A 129 3.12 13.01 -0.06
C ALA A 129 4.04 14.15 -0.56
N TYR A 130 3.73 14.75 -1.72
CA TYR A 130 4.61 15.73 -2.40
C TYR A 130 3.92 17.07 -2.74
N GLY A 131 2.77 17.35 -2.12
CA GLY A 131 1.91 18.51 -2.45
C GLY A 131 2.56 19.90 -2.34
N ASN A 132 3.73 20.04 -1.73
CA ASN A 132 4.45 21.31 -1.62
C ASN A 132 5.38 21.63 -2.81
N ASP A 133 5.70 20.66 -3.68
CA ASP A 133 6.69 20.88 -4.75
C ASP A 133 6.07 21.12 -6.14
N GLY A 134 4.74 21.22 -6.25
CA GLY A 134 4.04 21.50 -7.51
C GLY A 134 4.17 20.40 -8.57
N ALA A 135 4.79 19.26 -8.24
CA ALA A 135 4.88 18.10 -9.12
C ALA A 135 3.50 17.44 -9.24
N LYS A 136 2.85 17.63 -10.39
CA LYS A 136 1.70 16.81 -10.80
C LYS A 136 2.11 15.35 -10.79
N GLU A 137 1.15 14.46 -10.52
CA GLU A 137 1.34 13.01 -10.65
C GLU A 137 1.98 12.70 -12.01
N ASP A 138 3.23 12.22 -11.97
CA ASP A 138 3.99 11.82 -13.16
C ASP A 138 3.57 10.39 -13.50
N PHE A 139 2.84 10.27 -14.61
CA PHE A 139 2.46 8.99 -15.20
C PHE A 139 3.38 8.77 -16.40
N THR A 140 4.42 7.95 -16.21
CA THR A 140 5.25 7.48 -17.33
C THR A 140 4.57 6.33 -18.06
#